data_AF-A0A9D4RYB4-F1
#
_entry.id   AF-A0A9D4RYB4-F1
#
_cell.length_a   1.000
_cell.length_b   1.000
_cell.length_c   1.000
_cell.angle_alpha   90.00
_cell.angle_beta   90.00
_cell.angle_gamma   90.00
#
_symmetry.space_group_name_H-M   'P 1'
#
loop_
_entity.id
_entity.type
_entity.pdbx_description
1 polymer ?
#
loop_
_entity_poly.entity_id
_entity_poly.type
_entity_poly.pdbx_seq_one_letter_code
_entity_poly.pdbx_strand_id
1 'polypeptide(L)'
;MKGLLAIFCAICLKGCLAETFYSCSWIAVDTVDCNTFKEELACGTNLITYRNKCEFSKAHCRNPNINLKHYGACDASDGLTTPDPVKGAELVLDFMCTSLSHMNCPVEEAKVCASNGRTYRNYCEYEKAKCTHRDISVVSYGDCTP
;
A
#
# COMPACT_ATOMS: atom_id res chain seq x y z
N MET A 1 -19.54 23.09 26.22
CA MET A 1 -20.28 23.06 24.95
C MET A 1 -19.32 23.47 23.83
N LYS A 2 -19.09 22.54 22.90
CA LYS A 2 -18.58 22.66 21.53
C LYS A 2 -17.39 23.59 21.26
N GLY A 3 -16.32 22.97 20.76
CA GLY A 3 -15.44 23.59 19.77
C GLY A 3 -14.03 23.85 20.27
N LEU A 4 -13.25 22.79 20.53
CA LEU A 4 -11.81 22.91 20.59
C LEU A 4 -11.18 21.87 19.66
N LEU A 5 -10.81 22.39 18.48
CA LEU A 5 -9.73 21.98 17.58
C LEU A 5 -9.65 20.52 17.12
N ALA A 6 -9.60 20.39 15.80
CA ALA A 6 -9.01 19.29 15.06
C ALA A 6 -7.64 18.88 15.65
N ILE A 7 -7.66 17.86 16.49
CA ILE A 7 -6.51 17.20 17.10
C ILE A 7 -6.83 15.71 16.88
N PHE A 8 -6.46 15.07 15.77
CA PHE A 8 -5.07 14.77 15.40
C PHE A 8 -4.87 14.76 13.88
N CYS A 9 -4.61 15.94 13.31
CA CYS A 9 -3.67 16.10 12.19
C CYS A 9 -2.30 16.58 12.75
N ALA A 10 -1.91 16.04 13.92
CA ALA A 10 -0.77 16.53 14.71
C ALA A 10 0.15 15.41 15.19
N ILE A 11 0.47 14.45 14.31
CA ILE A 11 1.78 13.78 14.33
C ILE A 11 2.41 13.94 12.94
N CYS A 12 2.60 15.19 12.52
CA CYS A 12 3.63 15.56 11.56
C CYS A 12 5.01 15.70 12.26
N LEU A 13 5.29 14.84 13.26
CA LEU A 13 6.58 14.77 13.95
C LEU A 13 7.38 13.50 13.60
N LYS A 14 6.86 12.70 12.66
CA LYS A 14 7.67 11.85 11.77
C LYS A 14 7.32 12.14 10.31
N GLY A 15 7.31 13.42 9.95
CA GLY A 15 7.12 13.84 8.57
C GLY A 15 5.69 13.72 8.07
N CYS A 16 5.42 14.50 7.02
CA CYS A 16 4.32 14.28 6.11
C CYS A 16 4.55 12.91 5.45
N LEU A 17 4.20 11.81 6.12
CA LEU A 17 4.29 10.47 5.53
C LEU A 17 3.16 10.36 4.52
N ALA A 18 3.51 10.63 3.26
CA ALA A 18 2.75 10.28 2.08
C ALA A 18 2.02 8.96 2.33
N GLU A 19 0.69 8.98 2.20
CA GLU A 19 -0.18 7.81 2.01
C GLU A 19 0.45 6.47 2.39
N THR A 20 0.72 6.26 3.69
CA THR A 20 1.19 4.94 4.12
C THR A 20 0.01 4.00 3.93
N PHE A 21 0.04 3.23 2.85
CA PHE A 21 -0.91 2.16 2.59
C PHE A 21 -1.15 1.39 3.90
N TYR A 22 -2.41 1.14 4.24
CA TYR A 22 -2.78 0.36 5.42
C TYR A 22 -2.04 -0.99 5.42
N SER A 23 -1.82 -1.51 4.22
CA SER A 23 -1.01 -2.67 3.88
C SER A 23 0.44 -2.61 4.39
N CYS A 24 1.08 -1.43 4.41
CA CYS A 24 2.44 -1.27 4.90
C CYS A 24 2.51 -1.05 6.41
N SER A 25 1.62 -0.20 6.96
CA SER A 25 1.70 0.20 8.38
C SER A 25 1.03 -0.78 9.35
N TRP A 26 0.02 -1.55 8.91
CA TRP A 26 -0.85 -2.32 9.81
C TRP A 26 -0.70 -3.84 9.68
N ILE A 27 -0.28 -4.34 8.51
CA ILE A 27 -0.02 -5.78 8.31
C ILE A 27 1.35 -6.18 8.89
N ALA A 28 2.16 -5.21 9.35
CA ALA A 28 3.53 -5.44 9.80
C ALA A 28 4.32 -6.22 8.74
N VAL A 29 4.27 -5.77 7.48
CA VAL A 29 4.98 -6.39 6.34
C VAL A 29 6.45 -6.68 6.67
N ASP A 30 7.08 -5.83 7.47
CA ASP A 30 8.46 -5.99 7.93
C ASP A 30 8.71 -7.25 8.76
N THR A 31 7.68 -7.72 9.48
CA THR A 31 7.74 -8.92 10.34
C THR A 31 7.47 -10.23 9.60
N VAL A 32 6.97 -10.17 8.36
CA VAL A 32 6.67 -11.35 7.57
C VAL A 32 7.97 -12.10 7.24
N ASP A 33 8.06 -13.40 7.51
CA ASP A 33 9.19 -14.21 7.08
C ASP A 33 9.10 -14.50 5.57
N CYS A 34 9.85 -13.74 4.79
CA CYS A 34 9.84 -13.84 3.34
C CYS A 34 10.49 -15.11 2.79
N ASN A 35 11.17 -15.92 3.62
CA ASN A 35 11.77 -17.18 3.18
C ASN A 35 10.74 -18.30 2.99
N THR A 36 9.53 -18.12 3.53
CA THR A 36 8.41 -19.06 3.37
C THR A 36 7.75 -18.96 1.98
N PHE A 37 8.04 -17.89 1.23
CA PHE A 37 7.49 -17.67 -0.10
C PHE A 37 8.44 -18.15 -1.19
N LYS A 38 7.86 -18.65 -2.28
CA LYS A 38 8.60 -19.09 -3.47
C LYS A 38 9.45 -17.94 -4.05
N GLU A 39 10.58 -18.31 -4.63
CA GLU A 39 11.40 -17.40 -5.42
C GLU A 39 10.70 -17.01 -6.73
N GLU A 40 10.46 -15.71 -6.88
CA GLU A 40 9.83 -15.07 -8.03
C GLU A 40 10.45 -13.68 -8.15
N LEU A 41 11.57 -13.61 -8.88
CA LEU A 41 12.42 -12.42 -8.90
C LEU A 41 11.69 -11.19 -9.43
N ALA A 42 12.03 -10.03 -8.87
CA ALA A 42 11.51 -8.73 -9.29
C ALA A 42 12.63 -7.69 -9.27
N CYS A 43 12.71 -6.87 -10.32
CA CYS A 43 13.65 -5.76 -10.38
C CYS A 43 12.95 -4.47 -9.94
N GLY A 44 13.47 -3.81 -8.91
CA GLY A 44 13.00 -2.50 -8.49
C GLY A 44 13.56 -1.35 -9.33
N THR A 45 12.91 -0.20 -9.30
CA THR A 45 13.41 1.04 -9.94
C THR A 45 14.72 1.55 -9.33
N ASN A 46 15.10 1.04 -8.16
CA ASN A 46 16.39 1.26 -7.51
C ASN A 46 17.49 0.29 -7.98
N LEU A 47 17.23 -0.51 -9.03
CA LEU A 47 18.16 -1.48 -9.61
C LEU A 47 18.57 -2.60 -8.64
N ILE A 48 17.71 -2.89 -7.66
CA ILE A 48 17.88 -4.02 -6.75
C ILE A 48 16.97 -5.16 -7.19
N THR A 49 17.55 -6.35 -7.32
CA THR A 49 16.80 -7.60 -7.50
C THR A 49 16.25 -8.07 -6.15
N TYR A 50 14.93 -8.18 -6.06
CA TYR A 50 14.23 -8.77 -4.93
C TYR A 50 13.91 -10.23 -5.23
N ARG A 51 14.12 -11.12 -4.26
CA ARG A 51 13.94 -12.57 -4.47
C ARG A 51 12.49 -12.99 -4.67
N ASN A 52 11.55 -12.20 -4.15
CA ASN A 52 10.12 -12.44 -4.26
C ASN A 52 9.32 -11.15 -3.95
N LYS A 53 8.01 -11.21 -4.18
CA LYS A 53 7.07 -10.10 -3.88
C LYS A 53 7.09 -9.67 -2.41
N CYS A 54 7.40 -10.58 -1.48
CA CYS A 54 7.49 -10.25 -0.05
C CYS A 54 8.66 -9.29 0.23
N GLU A 55 9.85 -9.60 -0.27
CA GLU A 55 11.03 -8.74 -0.10
C GLU A 55 10.87 -7.39 -0.81
N PHE A 56 10.30 -7.40 -2.02
CA PHE A 56 9.95 -6.16 -2.70
C PHE A 56 8.97 -5.33 -1.86
N SER A 57 7.94 -5.96 -1.29
CA SER A 57 6.92 -5.27 -0.49
C SER A 57 7.51 -4.62 0.76
N LYS A 58 8.43 -5.30 1.46
CA LYS A 58 9.19 -4.69 2.57
C LYS A 58 9.96 -3.46 2.10
N ALA A 59 10.66 -3.55 0.97
CA ALA A 59 11.43 -2.43 0.46
C ALA A 59 10.56 -1.25 0.04
N HIS A 60 9.45 -1.49 -0.68
CA HIS A 60 8.49 -0.44 -1.05
C HIS A 60 7.87 0.22 0.19
N CYS A 61 7.48 -0.56 1.19
CA CYS A 61 6.91 -0.01 2.42
C CYS A 61 7.92 0.82 3.24
N ARG A 62 9.23 0.56 3.11
CA ARG A 62 10.29 1.39 3.70
C ARG A 62 10.60 2.63 2.85
N ASN A 63 10.44 2.54 1.53
CA ASN A 63 10.67 3.64 0.60
C ASN A 63 9.66 3.58 -0.57
N PRO A 64 8.57 4.36 -0.52
CA PRO A 64 7.49 4.30 -1.52
C PRO A 64 7.91 4.79 -2.92
N ASN A 65 9.11 5.35 -3.07
CA ASN A 65 9.67 5.70 -4.38
C ASN A 65 10.22 4.47 -5.14
N ILE A 66 10.43 3.34 -4.46
CA ILE A 66 10.85 2.09 -5.08
C ILE A 66 9.63 1.45 -5.75
N ASN A 67 9.57 1.49 -7.07
CA ASN A 67 8.49 0.88 -7.85
C ASN A 67 9.00 -0.39 -8.55
N LEU A 68 8.10 -1.18 -9.11
CA LEU A 68 8.50 -2.34 -9.90
C LEU A 68 8.95 -1.83 -11.27
N LYS A 69 10.19 -2.15 -11.65
CA LYS A 69 10.69 -1.87 -12.99
C LYS A 69 10.21 -2.95 -13.96
N HIS A 70 10.48 -4.21 -13.64
CA HIS A 70 9.98 -5.38 -14.35
C HIS A 70 10.08 -6.64 -13.47
N TYR A 71 9.39 -7.71 -13.87
CA TYR A 71 9.58 -9.04 -13.30
C TYR A 71 10.89 -9.66 -13.78
N GLY A 72 11.55 -10.45 -12.94
CA GLY A 72 12.89 -10.99 -13.17
C GLY A 72 13.99 -10.27 -12.39
N ALA A 73 15.22 -10.75 -12.50
CA ALA A 73 16.39 -10.07 -11.94
C ALA A 73 16.73 -8.82 -12.76
N CYS A 74 17.27 -7.79 -12.11
CA CYS A 74 17.83 -6.65 -12.82
C CYS A 74 19.03 -7.07 -13.68
N ASP A 75 19.21 -6.39 -14.81
CA ASP A 75 20.30 -6.52 -15.77
C ASP A 75 21.06 -5.18 -15.93
N ALA A 76 22.27 -5.23 -16.49
CA ALA A 76 23.10 -4.05 -16.77
C ALA A 76 22.39 -3.00 -17.65
N SER A 77 21.45 -3.43 -18.49
CA SER A 77 20.66 -2.55 -19.35
C SER A 77 19.58 -1.74 -18.60
N ASP A 78 19.24 -2.12 -17.36
CA ASP A 78 18.20 -1.43 -16.59
C ASP A 78 18.61 -0.03 -16.12
N GLY A 79 19.90 0.30 -16.10
CA GLY A 79 20.34 1.68 -15.85
C GLY A 79 20.08 2.63 -17.03
N LEU A 80 19.79 2.08 -18.22
CA LEU A 80 19.77 2.83 -19.48
C LEU A 80 18.36 3.10 -19.99
N THR A 81 17.36 2.40 -19.45
CA THR A 81 15.95 2.52 -19.84
C THR A 81 15.13 3.11 -18.71
N THR A 82 14.13 3.90 -19.07
CA THR A 82 13.06 4.34 -18.17
C THR A 82 11.74 3.73 -18.66
N PRO A 83 11.47 2.43 -18.45
CA PRO A 83 10.12 1.92 -18.61
C PRO A 83 9.20 2.70 -17.66
N ASP A 84 7.95 2.90 -18.08
CA ASP A 84 6.93 3.41 -17.16
C ASP A 84 6.86 2.47 -15.95
N PRO A 85 7.12 2.95 -14.73
CA PRO A 85 7.17 2.10 -13.56
C PRO A 85 5.79 1.54 -13.25
N VAL A 86 5.71 0.23 -13.01
CA VAL A 86 4.52 -0.37 -12.41
C VAL A 86 4.48 0.09 -10.96
N LYS A 87 3.36 0.68 -10.53
CA LYS A 87 3.21 1.24 -9.18
C LYS A 87 3.47 0.15 -8.14
N GLY A 88 4.52 0.33 -7.34
CA GLY A 88 4.94 -0.66 -6.33
C GLY A 88 3.84 -0.95 -5.31
N ALA A 89 3.02 0.06 -5.00
CA ALA A 89 1.86 -0.07 -4.12
C ALA A 89 0.83 -1.11 -4.59
N GLU A 90 0.65 -1.28 -5.91
CA GLU A 90 -0.24 -2.29 -6.45
C GLU A 90 0.31 -3.69 -6.21
N LEU A 91 1.63 -3.87 -6.31
CA LEU A 91 2.28 -5.15 -6.03
C LEU A 91 2.25 -5.48 -4.53
N VAL A 92 2.44 -4.49 -3.66
CA VAL A 92 2.28 -4.67 -2.20
C VAL A 92 0.85 -5.12 -1.89
N LEU A 93 -0.14 -4.45 -2.48
CA LEU A 93 -1.54 -4.81 -2.27
C LEU A 93 -1.84 -6.22 -2.78
N ASP A 94 -1.36 -6.60 -3.96
CA ASP A 94 -1.50 -7.94 -4.53
C ASP A 94 -0.94 -9.02 -3.59
N PHE A 95 0.28 -8.81 -3.09
CA PHE A 95 0.91 -9.70 -2.12
C PHE A 95 0.09 -9.83 -0.84
N MET A 96 -0.48 -8.72 -0.36
CA MET A 96 -1.19 -8.67 0.92
C MET A 96 -2.65 -9.09 0.86
N CYS A 97 -3.26 -9.21 -0.32
CA CYS A 97 -4.70 -9.43 -0.40
C CYS A 97 -5.19 -10.71 0.28
N THR A 98 -4.41 -11.78 0.24
CA THR A 98 -4.72 -13.02 0.97
C THR A 98 -4.70 -12.84 2.50
N SER A 99 -3.81 -11.98 3.00
CA SER A 99 -3.74 -11.66 4.43
C SER A 99 -4.83 -10.67 4.84
N LEU A 100 -5.09 -9.67 3.99
CA LEU A 100 -6.13 -8.67 4.19
C LEU A 100 -7.52 -9.30 4.28
N SER A 101 -7.84 -10.32 3.48
CA SER A 101 -9.16 -10.97 3.49
C SER A 101 -9.50 -11.63 4.83
N HIS A 102 -8.49 -12.08 5.58
CA HIS A 102 -8.65 -12.74 6.88
C HIS A 102 -8.41 -11.82 8.08
N MET A 103 -7.98 -10.57 7.83
CA MET A 103 -7.72 -9.60 8.89
C MET A 103 -9.02 -9.06 9.49
N ASN A 104 -9.08 -8.89 10.81
CA ASN A 104 -10.11 -8.08 11.44
C ASN A 104 -9.70 -6.60 11.43
N CYS A 105 -10.45 -5.77 10.71
CA CYS A 105 -10.23 -4.33 10.70
C CYS A 105 -10.69 -3.70 12.04
N PRO A 106 -9.99 -2.67 12.56
CA PRO A 106 -10.38 -1.99 13.79
C PRO A 106 -11.83 -1.51 13.79
N VAL A 107 -12.44 -1.41 14.97
CA VAL A 107 -13.84 -0.97 15.13
C VAL A 107 -14.00 0.54 14.88
N GLU A 108 -12.92 1.31 14.91
CA GLU A 108 -12.93 2.76 14.69
C GLU A 108 -13.62 3.16 13.36
N GLU A 109 -14.53 4.11 13.46
CA GLU A 109 -15.31 4.65 12.34
C GLU A 109 -14.69 5.94 11.81
N ALA A 110 -13.60 5.78 11.05
CA ALA A 110 -12.96 6.84 10.27
C ALA A 110 -13.32 6.69 8.80
N LYS A 111 -14.58 6.98 8.45
CA LYS A 111 -15.17 6.67 7.14
C LYS A 111 -14.39 7.25 5.95
N VAL A 112 -14.47 6.56 4.82
CA VAL A 112 -13.83 6.95 3.55
C VAL A 112 -14.82 6.76 2.41
N CYS A 113 -14.99 7.79 1.57
CA CYS A 113 -15.71 7.69 0.32
C CYS A 113 -14.77 7.28 -0.81
N ALA A 114 -15.16 6.26 -1.58
CA ALA A 114 -14.41 5.80 -2.75
C ALA A 114 -15.05 6.26 -4.07
N SER A 115 -14.28 6.17 -5.16
CA SER A 115 -14.68 6.59 -6.51
C SER A 115 -15.84 5.80 -7.11
N ASN A 116 -16.19 4.65 -6.53
CA ASN A 116 -17.38 3.88 -6.88
C ASN A 116 -18.66 4.37 -6.16
N GLY A 117 -18.59 5.50 -5.45
CA GLY A 117 -19.72 6.07 -4.70
C GLY A 117 -20.03 5.32 -3.41
N ARG A 118 -19.18 4.38 -2.99
CA ARG A 118 -19.38 3.61 -1.76
C ARG A 118 -18.59 4.21 -0.60
N THR A 119 -19.29 4.40 0.53
CA THR A 119 -18.64 4.68 1.81
C THR A 119 -18.13 3.39 2.46
N TYR A 120 -16.88 3.39 2.88
CA TYR A 120 -16.27 2.36 3.72
C TYR A 120 -16.16 2.88 5.16
N ARG A 121 -16.46 2.04 6.15
CA ARG A 121 -16.46 2.44 7.57
C ARG A 121 -15.10 2.93 8.07
N ASN A 122 -14.02 2.46 7.45
CA ASN A 122 -12.66 2.94 7.63
C ASN A 122 -11.77 2.56 6.44
N TYR A 123 -10.54 3.08 6.46
CA TYR A 123 -9.56 2.85 5.40
C TYR A 123 -9.12 1.38 5.26
N CYS A 124 -9.15 0.59 6.36
CA CYS A 124 -8.88 -0.85 6.33
C CYS A 124 -9.90 -1.61 5.45
N GLU A 125 -11.19 -1.34 5.65
CA GLU A 125 -12.24 -1.96 4.81
C GLU A 125 -12.17 -1.50 3.36
N TYR A 126 -11.76 -0.25 3.12
CA TYR A 126 -11.49 0.24 1.78
C TYR A 126 -10.33 -0.52 1.10
N GLU A 127 -9.18 -0.71 1.77
CA GLU A 127 -8.08 -1.49 1.20
C GLU A 127 -8.42 -2.96 0.95
N LYS A 128 -9.20 -3.59 1.85
CA LYS A 128 -9.76 -4.92 1.59
C LYS A 128 -10.59 -4.95 0.32
N ALA A 129 -11.42 -3.94 0.10
CA ALA A 129 -12.24 -3.86 -1.11
C ALA A 129 -11.40 -3.66 -2.37
N LYS A 130 -10.24 -2.99 -2.28
CA LYS A 130 -9.30 -2.90 -3.40
C LYS A 130 -8.75 -4.27 -3.83
N CYS A 131 -8.86 -5.32 -3.02
CA CYS A 131 -8.52 -6.69 -3.44
C CYS A 131 -9.38 -7.23 -4.58
N THR A 132 -10.62 -6.76 -4.69
CA THR A 132 -11.56 -7.16 -5.74
C THR A 132 -11.94 -6.01 -6.67
N HIS A 133 -11.67 -4.76 -6.28
CA HIS A 133 -11.98 -3.54 -7.05
C HIS A 133 -10.71 -2.69 -7.17
N ARG A 134 -9.79 -3.05 -8.06
CA ARG A 134 -8.44 -2.45 -8.12
C ARG A 134 -8.42 -0.97 -8.52
N ASP A 135 -9.44 -0.55 -9.24
CA ASP A 135 -9.64 0.76 -9.86
C ASP A 135 -10.27 1.80 -8.90
N ILE A 136 -10.73 1.39 -7.72
CA ILE A 136 -11.29 2.35 -6.77
C ILE A 136 -10.18 3.17 -6.11
N SER A 137 -10.42 4.47 -6.01
CA SER A 137 -9.58 5.44 -5.32
C SER A 137 -10.37 6.11 -4.21
N VAL A 138 -9.69 6.66 -3.20
CA VAL A 138 -10.34 7.54 -2.23
C VAL A 138 -10.70 8.85 -2.93
N VAL A 139 -11.95 9.29 -2.76
CA VAL A 139 -12.44 10.58 -3.23
C VAL A 139 -12.42 11.59 -2.08
N SER A 140 -12.89 11.18 -0.91
CA SER A 140 -12.93 12.04 0.28
C SER A 140 -12.93 11.22 1.57
N TYR A 141 -12.54 11.85 2.66
CA TYR A 141 -12.76 11.32 4.00
C TYR A 141 -14.18 11.67 4.47
N GLY A 142 -14.86 10.71 5.09
CA GLY A 142 -16.27 10.80 5.45
C GLY A 142 -17.17 9.95 4.56
N ASP A 143 -18.47 10.23 4.62
CA ASP A 143 -19.48 9.59 3.78
C ASP A 143 -19.43 10.11 2.33
N CYS A 144 -19.77 9.27 1.36
CA CYS A 144 -20.06 9.73 0.00
C CYS A 144 -21.31 10.62 -0.01
N THR A 145 -21.25 11.73 -0.73
CA THR A 145 -22.40 12.58 -0.98
C THR A 145 -23.03 12.23 -2.33
N PRO A 146 -24.37 12.20 -2.44
CA PRO A 146 -25.07 12.05 -3.72
C PRO A 146 -24.73 13.15 -4.73
#